data_AF-A0AA45MU89-F1
#
_entry.id   AF-A0AA45MU89-F1
#
_cell.length_a   1.000
_cell.length_b   1.000
_cell.length_c   1.000
_cell.angle_alpha   90.00
_cell.angle_beta   90.00
_cell.angle_gamma   90.00
#
_symmetry.space_group_name_H-M   'P 1'
#
loop_
_entity.id
_entity.type
_entity.pdbx_description
1 polymer ?
#
loop_
_entity_poly.entity_id
_entity_poly.type
_entity_poly.pdbx_seq_one_letter_code
_entity_poly.pdbx_strand_id
1 'polypeptide(L)'
;MGQALAVDIPMDARLAAERLEAKTCYSVLTYKGRLVGYELGGELLVSSAGRLAAVPSASSHDVGDGMPRRYEGGGLSFDIKPLSDEKTETVKDITYTIKERAVAVLVEKGKRRRFKLDVLLSCA
;
A
#
# COMPACT_ATOMS: atom_id res chain seq x y z
N MET A 1 1.90 29.40 -0.73
CA MET A 1 2.16 28.24 0.15
C MET A 1 0.98 27.28 0.03
N GLY A 2 1.08 26.26 -0.83
CA GLY A 2 -0.01 25.31 -1.06
C GLY A 2 -0.14 24.35 0.11
N GLN A 3 -1.25 24.42 0.85
CA GLN A 3 -1.57 23.41 1.85
C GLN A 3 -1.83 22.08 1.14
N ALA A 4 -0.87 21.15 1.12
CA ALA A 4 -1.16 19.77 0.73
C ALA A 4 -2.26 19.20 1.67
N LEU A 5 -3.44 18.89 1.12
CA LEU A 5 -4.56 18.33 1.88
C LEU A 5 -4.31 16.84 2.16
N ALA A 6 -4.93 16.37 3.24
CA ALA A 6 -4.66 15.10 3.91
C ALA A 6 -4.73 13.87 2.99
N VAL A 7 -4.06 12.79 3.41
CA VAL A 7 -4.35 11.44 2.88
C VAL A 7 -5.82 11.11 3.15
N ASP A 8 -6.56 10.90 2.05
CA ASP A 8 -7.97 10.58 2.02
C ASP A 8 -8.14 9.07 2.19
N ILE A 9 -8.71 8.67 3.33
CA ILE A 9 -9.08 7.29 3.60
C ILE A 9 -10.61 7.26 3.61
N PRO A 10 -11.28 6.65 2.62
CA PRO A 10 -10.77 5.66 1.64
C PRO A 10 -10.20 6.26 0.33
N MET A 11 -9.41 5.45 -0.38
CA MET A 11 -8.88 5.74 -1.73
C MET A 11 -9.90 5.38 -2.82
N ASP A 12 -9.98 6.20 -3.88
CA ASP A 12 -10.69 5.88 -5.13
C ASP A 12 -9.79 5.04 -6.06
N ALA A 13 -10.23 3.82 -6.40
CA ALA A 13 -9.51 2.89 -7.26
C ALA A 13 -9.27 3.45 -8.68
N ARG A 14 -10.16 4.31 -9.19
CA ARG A 14 -10.04 4.89 -10.53
C ARG A 14 -8.79 5.76 -10.67
N LEU A 15 -8.31 6.33 -9.57
CA LEU A 15 -7.09 7.14 -9.56
C LEU A 15 -5.84 6.32 -9.91
N ALA A 16 -5.84 5.00 -9.66
CA ALA A 16 -4.69 4.13 -9.88
C ALA A 16 -4.80 3.23 -11.12
N ALA A 17 -5.95 3.22 -11.82
CA ALA A 17 -6.22 2.28 -12.91
C ALA A 17 -5.07 2.22 -13.94
N GLU A 18 -4.67 3.37 -14.49
CA GLU A 18 -3.58 3.46 -15.49
C GLU A 18 -2.22 2.95 -14.95
N ARG A 19 -1.95 3.14 -13.66
CA ARG A 19 -0.70 2.67 -13.02
C ARG A 19 -0.70 1.16 -12.82
N LEU A 20 -1.87 0.56 -12.64
CA LEU A 20 -2.03 -0.89 -12.39
C LEU A 20 -2.09 -1.70 -13.68
N GLU A 21 -2.61 -1.14 -14.78
CA GLU A 21 -2.77 -1.86 -16.06
C GLU A 21 -1.45 -2.47 -16.58
N ALA A 22 -0.31 -1.83 -16.30
CA ALA A 22 1.01 -2.30 -16.74
C ALA A 22 1.72 -3.21 -15.70
N LYS A 23 1.05 -3.62 -14.61
CA LYS A 23 1.68 -4.35 -13.50
C LYS A 23 1.14 -5.78 -13.41
N THR A 24 2.06 -6.73 -13.43
CA THR A 24 1.80 -8.16 -13.20
C THR A 24 1.65 -8.50 -11.72
N CYS A 25 2.27 -7.70 -10.84
CA CYS A 25 2.21 -7.86 -9.39
C CYS A 25 1.88 -6.53 -8.71
N TYR A 26 0.89 -6.55 -7.82
CA TYR A 26 0.64 -5.46 -6.89
C TYR A 26 -0.13 -5.95 -5.66
N SER A 27 0.00 -5.20 -4.56
CA SER A 27 -0.75 -5.47 -3.34
C SER A 27 -1.86 -4.45 -3.13
N VAL A 28 -3.04 -4.92 -2.77
CA VAL A 28 -4.18 -4.08 -2.39
C VAL A 28 -4.17 -3.90 -0.87
N LEU A 29 -4.20 -2.65 -0.40
CA LEU A 29 -4.23 -2.33 1.01
C LEU A 29 -5.64 -1.93 1.40
N THR A 30 -6.19 -2.59 2.42
CA THR A 30 -7.52 -2.30 2.94
C THR A 30 -7.52 -2.03 4.43
N TYR A 31 -8.37 -1.10 4.87
CA TYR A 31 -8.63 -0.81 6.27
C TYR A 31 -10.14 -0.90 6.52
N LYS A 32 -10.55 -1.81 7.42
CA LYS A 32 -11.97 -2.08 7.71
C LYS A 32 -12.79 -2.36 6.44
N GLY A 33 -12.22 -3.14 5.51
CA GLY A 33 -12.85 -3.51 4.24
C GLY A 33 -12.91 -2.40 3.19
N ARG A 34 -12.28 -1.24 3.42
CA ARG A 34 -12.20 -0.15 2.43
C ARG A 34 -10.81 -0.07 1.83
N LEU A 35 -10.73 0.15 0.53
CA LEU A 35 -9.48 0.43 -0.17
C LEU A 35 -8.81 1.68 0.42
N VAL A 36 -7.51 1.59 0.71
CA VAL A 36 -6.71 2.71 1.19
C VAL A 36 -5.42 2.93 0.41
N GLY A 37 -4.98 1.96 -0.39
CA GLY A 37 -3.77 2.10 -1.19
C GLY A 37 -3.41 0.86 -2.00
N TYR A 38 -2.33 0.98 -2.77
CA TYR A 38 -1.68 -0.12 -3.49
C TYR A 38 -0.16 -0.10 -3.27
N GLU A 39 0.47 -1.24 -3.04
CA GLU A 39 1.94 -1.39 -3.07
C GLU A 39 2.38 -2.00 -4.41
N LEU A 40 3.34 -1.36 -5.10
CA LEU A 40 3.82 -1.74 -6.43
C LEU A 40 5.31 -2.19 -6.48
N GLY A 41 5.87 -2.69 -5.37
CA GLY A 41 7.28 -3.14 -5.31
C GLY A 41 8.31 -2.01 -5.42
N GLY A 42 7.89 -0.76 -5.30
CA GLY A 42 8.77 0.41 -5.41
C GLY A 42 8.09 1.73 -5.07
N GLU A 43 6.76 1.77 -5.13
CA GLU A 43 5.94 2.88 -4.66
C GLU A 43 4.70 2.37 -3.92
N LEU A 44 4.23 3.18 -2.98
CA LEU A 44 2.93 3.09 -2.35
C LEU A 44 2.03 4.15 -2.98
N LEU A 45 0.95 3.71 -3.61
CA LEU A 45 -0.09 4.57 -4.17
C LEU A 45 -1.18 4.79 -3.12
N VAL A 46 -1.49 6.06 -2.84
CA VAL A 46 -2.57 6.47 -1.94
C VAL A 46 -3.35 7.64 -2.53
N SER A 47 -4.56 7.88 -2.04
CA SER A 47 -5.28 9.13 -2.34
C SER A 47 -4.87 10.23 -1.35
N SER A 48 -4.56 11.41 -1.87
CA SER A 48 -4.31 12.61 -1.07
C SER A 48 -4.90 13.81 -1.80
N ALA A 49 -5.73 14.58 -1.11
CA ALA A 49 -6.43 15.74 -1.68
C ALA A 49 -7.25 15.42 -2.95
N GLY A 50 -7.85 14.22 -3.03
CA GLY A 50 -8.57 13.75 -4.22
C GLY A 50 -7.69 13.43 -5.44
N ARG A 51 -6.36 13.33 -5.26
CA ARG A 51 -5.41 12.96 -6.32
C ARG A 51 -4.65 11.70 -5.95
N LEU A 52 -4.09 11.03 -6.95
CA LEU A 52 -3.15 9.95 -6.73
C LEU A 52 -1.82 10.53 -6.23
N ALA A 53 -1.35 10.04 -5.09
CA ALA A 53 0.00 10.29 -4.60
C ALA A 53 0.79 8.98 -4.67
N ALA A 54 1.96 9.04 -5.29
CA ALA A 54 2.94 7.97 -5.32
C ALA A 54 4.04 8.28 -4.29
N VAL A 55 4.16 7.43 -3.28
CA VAL A 55 5.15 7.56 -2.21
C VAL A 55 6.23 6.50 -2.44
N PRO A 56 7.48 6.87 -2.78
CA PRO A 56 8.50 5.90 -3.10
C PRO A 56 8.89 5.06 -1.88
N SER A 57 9.27 3.82 -2.14
CA SER A 57 9.81 2.94 -1.10
C SER A 57 11.15 3.48 -0.58
N ALA A 58 11.27 3.47 0.74
CA ALA A 58 12.50 3.74 1.48
C ALA A 58 13.09 2.44 2.08
N SER A 59 12.54 1.28 1.73
CA SER A 59 13.01 -0.05 2.12
C SER A 59 13.14 -0.98 0.90
N SER A 60 13.95 -2.03 1.01
CA SER A 60 14.14 -3.06 -0.01
C SER A 60 13.34 -4.34 0.27
N HIS A 61 12.22 -4.23 0.97
CA HIS A 61 11.40 -5.36 1.42
C HIS A 61 10.02 -5.32 0.76
N ASP A 62 9.49 -6.49 0.47
CA ASP A 62 8.19 -6.67 -0.18
C ASP A 62 7.18 -7.38 0.73
N VAL A 63 5.94 -7.47 0.25
CA VAL A 63 4.86 -8.16 0.96
C VAL A 63 5.20 -9.63 1.13
N GLY A 64 5.04 -10.16 2.34
CA GLY A 64 5.34 -11.56 2.65
C GLY A 64 6.81 -11.88 2.96
N ASP A 65 7.69 -10.88 3.03
CA ASP A 65 9.06 -11.05 3.54
C ASP A 65 9.12 -11.10 5.08
N GLY A 66 8.00 -10.80 5.76
CA GLY A 66 7.95 -10.67 7.22
C GLY A 66 8.70 -9.46 7.77
N MET A 67 9.25 -8.61 6.90
CA MET A 67 10.01 -7.42 7.26
C MET A 67 9.15 -6.14 7.17
N PRO A 68 9.41 -5.13 8.02
CA PRO A 68 8.76 -3.83 7.90
C PRO A 68 9.06 -3.15 6.57
N ARG A 69 8.05 -2.53 5.97
CA ARG A 69 8.16 -1.73 4.74
C ARG A 69 7.98 -0.25 5.05
N ARG A 70 8.82 0.58 4.46
CA ARG A 70 8.79 2.03 4.66
C ARG A 70 8.64 2.75 3.34
N TYR A 71 7.78 3.77 3.30
CA TYR A 71 7.57 4.63 2.14
C TYR A 71 7.66 6.08 2.56
N GLU A 72 8.50 6.89 1.91
CA GLU A 72 8.70 8.29 2.29
C GLU A 72 8.85 9.20 1.08
N GLY A 73 8.08 10.28 1.03
CA GLY A 73 8.14 11.24 -0.05
C GLY A 73 6.98 12.22 -0.02
N GLY A 74 7.16 13.40 -0.61
CA GLY A 74 6.09 14.39 -0.72
C GLY A 74 5.49 14.88 0.61
N GLY A 75 6.24 14.76 1.72
CA GLY A 75 5.76 15.11 3.08
C GLY A 75 4.94 14.01 3.77
N LEU A 76 4.93 12.80 3.20
CA LEU A 76 4.30 11.60 3.75
C LEU A 76 5.38 10.59 4.17
N SER A 77 5.16 9.92 5.28
CA SER A 77 5.92 8.74 5.70
C SER A 77 4.95 7.65 6.16
N PHE A 78 5.13 6.45 5.62
CA PHE A 78 4.37 5.25 5.98
C PHE A 78 5.34 4.19 6.48
N ASP A 79 5.08 3.62 7.64
CA ASP A 79 5.77 2.45 8.16
C ASP A 79 4.74 1.32 8.33
N ILE A 80 4.86 0.28 7.51
CA ILE A 80 3.97 -0.87 7.47
C ILE A 80 4.72 -2.05 8.06
N LYS A 81 4.28 -2.46 9.25
CA LYS A 81 4.86 -3.60 9.96
C LYS A 81 3.95 -4.83 9.81
N PRO A 82 4.42 -5.90 9.14
CA PRO A 82 3.66 -7.15 9.08
C PRO A 82 3.49 -7.75 10.48
N LEU A 83 2.34 -8.38 10.69
CA LEU A 83 2.00 -9.14 11.89
C LEU A 83 1.92 -10.64 11.60
N SER A 84 1.38 -11.00 10.44
CA SER A 84 1.22 -12.38 10.00
C SER A 84 0.92 -12.41 8.51
N ASP A 85 1.35 -13.46 7.82
CA ASP A 85 1.05 -13.69 6.42
C ASP A 85 0.59 -15.13 6.16
N GLU A 86 -0.23 -15.29 5.12
CA GLU A 86 -0.68 -16.56 4.57
C GLU A 86 -0.40 -16.55 3.06
N LYS A 87 0.35 -17.55 2.57
CA LYS A 87 0.75 -17.66 1.18
C LYS A 87 -0.07 -18.75 0.49
N THR A 88 -0.55 -18.48 -0.71
CA THR A 88 -1.29 -19.46 -1.51
C THR A 88 -0.78 -19.45 -2.95
N GLU A 89 -0.37 -20.62 -3.43
CA GLU A 89 0.11 -20.87 -4.78
C GLU A 89 -0.88 -21.74 -5.55
N THR A 90 -1.34 -21.28 -6.72
CA THR A 90 -2.23 -22.07 -7.58
C THR A 90 -1.53 -22.43 -8.88
N VAL A 91 -1.13 -23.70 -9.00
CA VAL A 91 -0.29 -24.23 -10.10
C VAL A 91 -0.97 -24.18 -11.48
N LYS A 92 -2.31 -24.15 -11.55
CA LYS A 92 -3.04 -24.14 -12.83
C LYS A 92 -3.13 -22.76 -13.49
N ASP A 93 -3.06 -21.68 -12.71
CA ASP A 93 -3.35 -20.32 -13.17
C ASP A 93 -2.15 -19.36 -13.04
N ILE A 94 -0.96 -19.87 -12.71
CA ILE A 94 0.28 -19.10 -12.43
C ILE A 94 0.00 -17.90 -11.50
N THR A 95 -0.98 -18.04 -10.62
CA THR A 95 -1.39 -16.96 -9.72
C THR A 95 -0.76 -17.23 -8.36
N TYR A 96 0.03 -16.25 -7.89
CA TYR A 96 0.64 -16.24 -6.57
C TYR A 96 -0.03 -15.17 -5.72
N THR A 97 -0.54 -15.56 -4.55
CA THR A 97 -1.20 -14.62 -3.64
C THR A 97 -0.61 -14.68 -2.23
N ILE A 98 -0.49 -13.51 -1.60
CA ILE A 98 -0.15 -13.39 -0.18
C ILE A 98 -1.20 -12.53 0.50
N LYS A 99 -1.78 -13.06 1.58
CA LYS A 99 -2.61 -12.30 2.50
C LYS A 99 -1.78 -11.94 3.72
N GLU A 100 -1.54 -10.66 3.96
CA GLU A 100 -0.76 -10.18 5.08
C GLU A 100 -1.62 -9.27 5.97
N ARG A 101 -1.59 -9.48 7.28
CA ARG A 101 -2.10 -8.52 8.25
C ARG A 101 -0.96 -7.66 8.72
N ALA A 102 -1.14 -6.35 8.70
CA ALA A 102 -0.10 -5.41 9.09
C ALA A 102 -0.64 -4.30 10.00
N VAL A 103 0.27 -3.62 10.68
CA VAL A 103 0.02 -2.32 11.31
C VAL A 103 0.75 -1.28 10.50
N ALA A 104 0.01 -0.29 10.02
CA ALA A 104 0.59 0.86 9.37
C ALA A 104 0.57 2.09 10.29
N VAL A 105 1.66 2.84 10.25
CA VAL A 105 1.79 4.16 10.85
C VAL A 105 2.00 5.15 9.73
N LEU A 106 1.05 6.08 9.58
CA LEU A 106 1.16 7.23 8.68
C LEU A 106 1.58 8.45 9.48
N VAL A 107 2.65 9.09 9.04
CA VAL A 107 3.05 10.42 9.49
C VAL A 107 2.90 11.40 8.32
N GLU A 108 2.09 12.43 8.54
CA GLU A 108 1.84 13.49 7.57
C GLU A 108 1.88 14.83 8.29
N LYS A 109 2.84 15.69 7.93
CA LYS A 109 3.02 17.03 8.53
C LYS A 109 3.02 17.01 10.07
N GLY A 110 3.67 16.02 10.66
CA GLY A 110 3.75 15.82 12.12
C GLY A 110 2.53 15.17 12.76
N LYS A 111 1.44 14.93 12.03
CA LYS A 111 0.30 14.15 12.52
C LYS A 111 0.55 12.67 12.29
N ARG A 112 0.50 11.90 13.38
CA ARG A 112 0.69 10.45 13.36
C ARG A 112 -0.65 9.74 13.48
N ARG A 113 -0.93 8.81 12.55
CA ARG A 113 -2.12 7.95 12.53
C ARG A 113 -1.67 6.50 12.49
N ARG A 114 -2.36 5.62 13.21
CA ARG A 114 -2.11 4.17 13.20
C ARG A 114 -3.36 3.44 12.77
N PHE A 115 -3.21 2.47 11.87
CA PHE A 115 -4.31 1.65 11.39
C PHE A 115 -3.84 0.21 11.18
N LYS A 116 -4.80 -0.73 11.24
CA LYS A 116 -4.56 -2.14 10.94
C LYS A 116 -4.93 -2.37 9.48
N LEU A 117 -4.02 -2.94 8.71
CA LEU A 117 -4.23 -3.22 7.30
C LEU A 117 -4.43 -4.71 7.08
N ASP A 118 -5.32 -5.03 6.15
CA ASP A 118 -5.32 -6.29 5.44
C ASP A 118 -4.75 -6.01 4.03
N VAL A 119 -3.65 -6.69 3.71
CA VAL A 119 -2.88 -6.55 2.48
C VAL A 119 -3.05 -7.82 1.66
N LEU A 120 -3.40 -7.69 0.39
CA LEU A 120 -3.50 -8.81 -0.55
C LEU A 120 -2.57 -8.55 -1.73
N LEU A 121 -1.42 -9.23 -1.76
CA LEU A 121 -0.56 -9.29 -2.95
C LEU A 121 -1.19 -10.29 -3.93
N SER A 122 -1.29 -9.89 -5.19
CA SER A 122 -1.64 -10.77 -6.29
C SER A 122 -0.63 -10.57 -7.42
N CYS A 123 -0.03 -11.68 -7.85
CA CYS A 123 0.85 -11.76 -9.01
C CYS A 123 0.22 -12.68 -10.05
N ALA A 124 0.06 -12.20 -11.27
CA ALA A 124 -0.46 -12.93 -12.43
C ALA A 124 0.42 -12.71 -13.67
#